data_AF-A0A962M2V2-F1
#
_entry.id   AF-A0A962M2V2-F1
#
_cell.length_a   1.000
_cell.length_b   1.000
_cell.length_c   1.000
_cell.angle_alpha   90.00
_cell.angle_beta   90.00
_cell.angle_gamma   90.00
#
_symmetry.space_group_name_H-M   'P 1'
#
loop_
_entity.id
_entity.type
_entity.pdbx_description
1 polymer ?
#
loop_
_entity_poly.entity_id
_entity_poly.type
_entity_poly.pdbx_seq_one_letter_code
_entity_poly.pdbx_strand_id
1 'polypeptide(L)'
;MSEQQPTFTLDWRVIFGLTVTICWIGGGMAYLLAIVGWDNFIHLPTADIGSFLEGAFAPLAFLWLVIGHFMQQKEITANTKAVTL
;
A
#
# COMPACT_ATOMS: atom_id res chain seq x y z
N MET A 1 23.90 23.24 23.55
CA MET A 1 23.84 22.73 22.17
C MET A 1 22.78 21.64 22.16
N SER A 2 21.52 21.98 21.88
CA SER A 2 20.42 21.00 21.88
C SER A 2 20.40 20.31 20.53
N GLU A 3 20.83 19.05 20.48
CA GLU A 3 20.63 18.16 19.35
C GLU A 3 19.13 18.11 19.02
N GLN A 4 18.74 18.70 17.88
CA GLN A 4 17.40 18.53 17.36
C GLN A 4 17.29 17.09 16.85
N GLN A 5 16.57 16.25 17.61
CA GLN A 5 16.30 14.89 17.18
C GLN A 5 15.50 14.94 15.86
N PRO A 6 15.86 14.13 14.86
CA PRO A 6 15.13 14.09 13.60
C PRO A 6 13.70 13.62 13.89
N THR A 7 12.73 14.52 13.73
CA THR A 7 11.32 14.16 13.83
C THR A 7 10.96 13.37 12.58
N PHE A 8 10.89 12.04 12.72
CA PHE A 8 10.45 11.16 11.63
C PHE A 8 8.95 11.40 11.40
N THR A 9 8.63 12.38 10.56
CA THR A 9 7.24 12.67 10.19
C THR A 9 6.83 11.73 9.09
N LEU A 10 5.94 10.79 9.41
CA LEU A 10 5.39 9.85 8.46
C LEU A 10 4.47 10.62 7.50
N ASP A 11 4.74 10.61 6.18
CA ASP A 11 3.91 11.35 5.21
C ASP A 11 2.46 10.84 5.32
N TRP A 12 1.52 11.77 5.48
CA TRP A 12 0.09 11.47 5.58
C TRP A 12 -0.41 10.57 4.44
N ARG A 13 0.20 10.65 3.24
CA ARG A 13 -0.11 9.78 2.10
C ARG A 13 0.22 8.32 2.36
N VAL A 14 1.31 8.06 3.08
CA VAL A 14 1.71 6.71 3.48
C VAL A 14 0.75 6.18 4.54
N ILE A 15 0.36 7.01 5.52
CA ILE A 15 -0.67 6.65 6.51
C ILE A 15 -1.97 6.28 5.79
N PHE A 16 -2.42 7.10 4.85
CA PHE A 16 -3.60 6.83 4.03
C PHE A 16 -3.48 5.51 3.26
N GLY A 17 -2.37 5.28 2.57
CA GLY A 17 -2.11 4.04 1.83
C GLY A 17 -2.14 2.80 2.73
N LEU A 18 -1.55 2.90 3.93
CA LEU A 18 -1.57 1.83 4.93
C LEU A 18 -2.99 1.56 5.44
N THR A 19 -3.76 2.59 5.78
CA THR A 19 -5.14 2.43 6.25
C THR A 19 -6.00 1.75 5.18
N VAL A 20 -5.93 2.21 3.94
CA VAL A 20 -6.68 1.58 2.82
C VAL A 20 -6.23 0.13 2.62
N THR A 21 -4.93 -0.14 2.67
CA THR A 21 -4.39 -1.51 2.52
C THR A 21 -4.88 -2.43 3.64
N ILE A 22 -4.86 -1.98 4.90
CA ILE A 22 -5.33 -2.76 6.06
C ILE A 22 -6.83 -3.03 5.95
N CYS A 23 -7.64 -2.01 5.63
CA CYS A 23 -9.08 -2.19 5.44
C CYS A 23 -9.37 -3.15 4.29
N TRP A 24 -8.64 -3.06 3.18
CA TRP A 24 -8.80 -3.93 2.01
C TRP A 24 -8.45 -5.39 2.32
N ILE A 25 -7.26 -5.63 2.88
CA ILE A 25 -6.82 -6.99 3.26
C ILE A 25 -7.71 -7.57 4.36
N GLY A 26 -8.09 -6.76 5.35
CA GLY A 26 -9.00 -7.18 6.41
C GLY A 26 -10.38 -7.56 5.87
N GLY A 27 -10.94 -6.77 4.96
CA GLY A 27 -12.20 -7.07 4.28
C GLY A 27 -12.11 -8.32 3.41
N GLY A 28 -11.03 -8.47 2.63
CA GLY A 28 -10.78 -9.66 1.80
C GLY A 28 -10.62 -10.92 2.65
N MET A 29 -9.91 -10.85 3.77
CA MET A 29 -9.77 -11.95 4.73
C MET A 29 -11.11 -12.31 5.36
N ALA A 30 -11.90 -11.32 5.80
CA ALA A 30 -13.22 -11.56 6.36
C ALA A 30 -14.17 -12.22 5.33
N TYR A 31 -14.12 -11.78 4.06
CA TYR A 31 -14.86 -12.39 2.96
C TYR A 31 -14.45 -13.84 2.74
N LEU A 32 -13.14 -14.13 2.68
CA LEU A 32 -12.63 -15.50 2.52
C LEU A 32 -13.10 -16.41 3.65
N LEU A 33 -13.02 -15.95 4.90
CA LEU A 33 -13.42 -16.76 6.05
C LEU A 33 -14.93 -16.96 6.14
N ALA A 34 -15.73 -15.94 5.81
CA ALA A 34 -17.18 -15.98 5.98
C ALA A 34 -17.92 -16.65 4.81
N ILE A 35 -17.44 -16.50 3.57
CA ILE A 35 -18.16 -16.94 2.36
C ILE A 35 -17.49 -18.15 1.71
N VAL A 36 -16.18 -18.12 1.51
CA VAL A 36 -15.45 -19.22 0.85
C VAL A 36 -15.20 -20.37 1.83
N GLY A 37 -14.81 -20.03 3.05
CA GLY A 37 -14.32 -20.98 4.04
C GLY A 37 -12.88 -21.38 3.76
N TRP A 38 -12.05 -21.36 4.81
CA TRP A 38 -10.61 -21.64 4.70
C TRP A 38 -10.30 -23.00 4.08
N ASP A 39 -11.09 -24.02 4.42
CA ASP A 39 -10.91 -25.39 3.93
C ASP A 39 -11.17 -25.51 2.42
N ASN A 40 -12.24 -24.90 1.89
CA ASN A 40 -12.49 -24.89 0.46
C ASN A 40 -11.43 -24.10 -0.30
N PHE A 41 -10.91 -23.03 0.30
CA PHE A 41 -9.90 -22.17 -0.34
C PHE A 41 -8.58 -22.90 -0.59
N ILE A 42 -8.10 -23.71 0.37
CA ILE A 42 -6.84 -24.47 0.21
C ILE A 42 -6.96 -25.66 -0.75
N HIS A 43 -8.19 -26.14 -0.99
CA HIS A 43 -8.46 -27.23 -1.93
C HIS A 43 -8.67 -26.74 -3.37
N LEU A 44 -8.74 -25.42 -3.60
CA LEU A 44 -8.83 -24.87 -4.94
C LEU A 44 -7.58 -25.19 -5.76
N PRO A 45 -7.72 -25.35 -7.10
CA PRO A 45 -6.58 -25.41 -7.99
C PRO A 45 -5.65 -24.20 -7.79
N THR A 46 -4.34 -24.43 -7.84
CA THR A 46 -3.33 -23.38 -7.67
C THR A 46 -3.53 -22.20 -8.64
N ALA A 47 -4.05 -22.47 -9.85
CA ALA A 47 -4.36 -21.44 -10.84
C ALA A 47 -5.47 -20.48 -10.38
N ASP A 48 -6.49 -20.98 -9.68
CA ASP A 48 -7.61 -20.17 -9.18
C ASP A 48 -7.19 -19.35 -7.97
N ILE A 49 -6.36 -19.93 -7.09
CA ILE A 49 -5.72 -19.20 -5.98
C ILE A 49 -4.87 -18.06 -6.54
N GLY A 50 -4.06 -18.34 -7.58
CA GLY A 50 -3.25 -17.33 -8.28
C GLY A 50 -4.10 -16.20 -8.85
N SER A 51 -5.19 -16.54 -9.55
CA SER A 51 -6.12 -15.57 -10.13
C SER A 51 -6.80 -14.69 -9.07
N PHE A 52 -7.19 -15.28 -7.93
CA PHE A 52 -7.74 -14.54 -6.80
C PHE A 52 -6.71 -13.57 -6.19
N LEU A 53 -5.48 -14.05 -5.94
CA LEU A 53 -4.42 -13.22 -5.38
C LEU A 53 -4.03 -12.08 -6.34
N GLU A 54 -3.95 -12.35 -7.64
CA GLU A 54 -3.72 -11.33 -8.66
C GLU A 54 -4.80 -10.24 -8.60
N GLY A 55 -6.07 -10.64 -8.55
CA GLY A 55 -7.19 -9.71 -8.38
C GLY A 55 -7.13 -8.90 -7.08
N ALA A 56 -6.67 -9.51 -5.98
CA ALA A 56 -6.55 -8.84 -4.69
C ALA A 56 -5.35 -7.88 -4.60
N PHE A 57 -4.22 -8.23 -5.22
CA PHE A 57 -2.97 -7.46 -5.17
C PHE A 57 -2.85 -6.39 -6.26
N ALA A 58 -3.45 -6.57 -7.44
CA ALA A 58 -3.44 -5.59 -8.52
C ALA A 58 -3.87 -4.17 -8.07
N PRO A 59 -5.02 -3.97 -7.38
CA PRO A 59 -5.42 -2.65 -6.92
C PRO A 59 -4.49 -2.08 -5.83
N LEU A 60 -3.93 -2.93 -4.96
CA LEU A 60 -2.97 -2.50 -3.96
C LEU A 60 -1.67 -2.00 -4.60
N ALA A 61 -1.12 -2.75 -5.55
CA ALA A 61 0.07 -2.36 -6.28
C ALA A 61 -0.14 -1.01 -6.98
N PHE A 62 -1.29 -0.83 -7.64
CA PHE A 62 -1.63 0.42 -8.29
C PHE A 62 -1.74 1.60 -7.31
N LEU A 63 -2.41 1.41 -6.16
CA LEU A 63 -2.52 2.42 -5.10
C LEU A 63 -1.13 2.91 -4.65
N TRP A 64 -0.22 1.97 -4.36
CA TRP A 64 1.12 2.29 -3.90
C TRP A 64 1.98 2.96 -4.98
N LEU A 65 1.83 2.56 -6.24
CA LEU A 65 2.49 3.24 -7.37
C LEU A 65 2.07 4.70 -7.48
N VAL A 66 0.76 4.98 -7.34
CA VAL A 66 0.23 6.35 -7.40
C VAL A 66 0.75 7.18 -6.22
N ILE A 67 0.74 6.63 -5.01
CA ILE A 67 1.29 7.31 -3.82
C ILE A 67 2.78 7.61 -4.01
N GLY A 68 3.56 6.63 -4.46
CA GLY A 68 4.99 6.77 -4.71
C GLY A 68 5.29 7.84 -5.77
N HIS A 69 4.53 7.86 -6.87
CA HIS A 69 4.66 8.88 -7.91
C HIS A 69 4.42 10.29 -7.34
N PHE A 70 3.37 10.47 -6.54
CA PHE A 70 3.10 11.76 -5.92
C PHE A 70 4.19 12.18 -4.91
N MET A 71 4.83 11.24 -4.21
CA MET A 71 5.95 11.54 -3.31
C MET A 71 7.19 11.97 -4.10
N GLN A 72 7.55 11.27 -5.17
CA GLN A 72 8.68 11.60 -6.05
C GLN A 72 8.56 13.01 -6.65
N GLN A 73 7.35 13.44 -7.05
CA GLN A 73 7.12 14.79 -7.57
C GLN A 73 7.48 15.92 -6.57
N LYS A 74 7.31 15.68 -5.26
CA LYS A 74 7.68 16.68 -4.24
C LYS A 74 9.19 16.87 -4.17
N GLU A 75 9.96 15.79 -4.26
CA GLU A 75 11.41 15.82 -4.14
C GLU A 75 12.07 16.55 -5.31
N ILE A 76 11.55 16.36 -6.54
CA ILE A 76 12.04 17.07 -7.72
C ILE A 76 11.84 18.58 -7.59
N THR A 77 10.66 19.02 -7.12
CA THR A 77 10.34 20.45 -6.93
C THR A 77 11.24 21.10 -5.87
N ALA A 78 11.59 20.36 -4.81
CA ALA A 78 12.49 20.84 -3.77
C ALA A 78 13.93 20.99 -4.27
N ASN A 79 14.42 20.05 -5.08
CA ASN A 79 15.80 20.07 -5.59
C ASN A 79 16.02 21.18 -6.63
N THR A 80 15.04 21.47 -7.49
CA THR A 80 15.14 22.59 -8.45
C THR A 80 15.22 23.96 -7.76
N LYS A 81 14.52 24.15 -6.63
CA LYS A 81 14.64 25.39 -5.84
C LYS A 81 16.02 25.56 -5.21
N ALA A 82 16.68 24.47 -4.83
CA ALA A 82 18.01 24.52 -4.22
C ALA A 82 19.12 24.85 -5.22
N VAL A 83 18.93 24.58 -6.52
CA VAL A 83 19.89 24.89 -7.58
C VAL A 83 19.75 26.33 -8.11
N THR A 84 18.60 26.98 -7.87
CA THR A 84 18.32 28.34 -8.36
C THR A 84 18.66 29.44 -7.33
N LEU A 85 19.09 29.05 -6.12
CA LEU A 85 19.64 29.93 -5.08
C LEU A 85 21.15 29.72 -4.97
#